data_AF-A0AAV9ZNI2-F1
#
_entry.id   AF-A0AAV9ZNI2-F1
#
_cell.length_a   1.000
_cell.length_b   1.000
_cell.length_c   1.000
_cell.angle_alpha   90.00
_cell.angle_beta   90.00
_cell.angle_gamma   90.00
#
_symmetry.space_group_name_H-M   'P 1'
#
loop_
_entity.id
_entity.type
_entity.pdbx_description
1 polymer ?
#
loop_
_entity_poly.entity_id
_entity_poly.type
_entity_poly.pdbx_seq_one_letter_code
_entity_poly.pdbx_strand_id
1 'polypeptide(L)'
;FLSNTWTSVIHGYDSLKPHLLIRIASTASTVMPGLAAPLNPKAIIDNFLSGHGVPCPSLFSEARGTFSRLIQLDKIDTAAFRSLSLCWAVTGSPHLESGDQQHIELTWVGSGDAGYEAVPSRRAALMALGKISFRTCFRTARIPVSYLNHLASQSYPAKDKDGNETEPFTLQQAIDHWLLVEILGGIGDHSMV
;
A
#
# COMPACT_ATOMS: atom_id res chain seq x y z
N PHE A 1 -27.82 22.45 17.59
CA PHE A 1 -27.12 21.15 17.51
C PHE A 1 -25.80 21.36 16.78
N LEU A 2 -24.76 21.73 17.52
CA LEU A 2 -23.39 21.78 17.01
C LEU A 2 -22.78 20.41 17.27
N SER A 3 -22.77 19.56 16.24
CA SER A 3 -22.02 18.30 16.27
C SER A 3 -20.54 18.65 16.25
N ASN A 4 -19.86 18.48 17.39
CA ASN A 4 -18.41 18.51 17.48
C ASN A 4 -17.87 17.28 16.73
N THR A 5 -17.66 17.39 15.42
CA THR A 5 -16.86 16.43 14.66
C THR A 5 -15.40 16.63 15.05
N TRP A 6 -15.00 16.02 16.17
CA TRP A 6 -13.59 15.79 16.46
C TRP A 6 -13.05 14.90 15.34
N THR A 7 -12.26 15.46 14.43
CA THR A 7 -11.47 14.66 13.50
C THR A 7 -10.17 14.30 14.21
N SER A 8 -9.86 13.00 14.27
CA SER A 8 -8.59 12.56 14.84
C SER A 8 -7.50 12.76 13.79
N VAL A 9 -6.44 13.49 14.18
CA VAL A 9 -5.30 13.79 13.33
C VAL A 9 -4.31 12.63 13.38
N ILE A 10 -3.94 12.10 12.21
CA ILE A 10 -2.89 11.08 12.11
C ILE A 10 -1.53 11.78 12.23
N HIS A 11 -0.82 11.53 13.33
CA HIS A 11 0.52 12.09 13.57
C HIS A 11 1.64 11.12 13.19
N GLY A 12 1.30 9.87 12.90
CA GLY A 12 2.24 8.78 12.64
C GLY A 12 1.52 7.44 12.63
N TYR A 13 2.29 6.37 12.49
CA TYR A 13 1.73 5.01 12.47
C TYR A 13 0.93 4.67 13.74
N ASP A 14 1.40 5.09 14.92
CA ASP A 14 0.72 4.80 16.18
C ASP A 14 -0.71 5.37 16.26
N SER A 15 -1.00 6.47 15.56
CA SER A 15 -2.36 7.02 15.46
C SER A 15 -3.29 6.12 14.64
N LEU A 16 -2.76 5.48 13.60
CA LEU A 16 -3.54 4.67 12.65
C LEU A 16 -3.67 3.21 13.09
N LYS A 17 -2.62 2.66 13.71
CA LYS A 17 -2.50 1.25 14.08
C LYS A 17 -3.72 0.64 14.81
N PRO A 18 -4.36 1.32 15.79
CA PRO A 18 -5.56 0.77 16.46
C PRO A 18 -6.77 0.60 15.52
N HIS A 19 -6.76 1.32 14.41
CA HIS A 19 -7.84 1.31 13.41
C HIS A 19 -7.58 0.34 12.27
N LEU A 20 -6.39 -0.26 12.16
CA LEU A 20 -6.04 -1.19 11.10
C LEU A 20 -6.42 -2.64 11.43
N LEU A 21 -6.99 -3.31 10.45
CA LEU A 21 -7.25 -4.74 10.47
C LEU A 21 -6.55 -5.40 9.27
N ILE A 22 -5.45 -6.09 9.52
CA ILE A 22 -4.67 -6.74 8.45
C ILE A 22 -5.04 -8.23 8.41
N ARG A 23 -5.54 -8.69 7.26
CA ARG A 23 -6.01 -10.06 7.05
C ARG A 23 -5.32 -10.72 5.86
N ILE A 24 -5.36 -12.05 5.85
CA ILE A 24 -4.95 -12.87 4.71
C ILE A 24 -6.19 -13.68 4.30
N ALA A 25 -6.62 -13.55 3.05
CA ALA A 25 -7.73 -14.31 2.52
C ALA A 25 -7.34 -15.78 2.29
N SER A 26 -8.28 -16.71 2.38
CA SER A 26 -8.05 -18.12 2.04
C SER A 26 -7.61 -18.35 0.60
N THR A 27 -7.93 -17.40 -0.29
CA THR A 27 -7.51 -17.39 -1.70
C THR A 27 -6.04 -17.05 -1.88
N ALA A 28 -5.40 -16.43 -0.89
CA ALA A 28 -3.97 -16.23 -0.85
C ALA A 28 -3.30 -17.54 -0.46
N SER A 29 -3.08 -18.42 -1.44
CA SER A 29 -2.21 -19.59 -1.26
C SER A 29 -0.87 -19.14 -0.68
N THR A 30 -0.39 -19.88 0.32
CA THR A 30 0.81 -19.66 1.15
C THR A 30 1.84 -18.71 0.53
N VAL A 31 2.14 -17.63 1.23
CA VAL A 31 3.22 -16.71 0.87
C VAL A 31 4.54 -17.50 0.78
N MET A 32 4.91 -17.75 -0.48
CA MET A 32 6.17 -18.24 -1.06
C MET A 32 6.92 -19.42 -0.42
N PRO A 33 6.95 -20.57 -1.12
CA PRO A 33 8.11 -21.46 -1.12
C PRO A 33 9.34 -20.69 -1.67
N GLY A 34 10.49 -20.79 -0.99
CA GLY A 34 11.79 -20.30 -1.52
C GLY A 34 12.41 -19.10 -0.80
N LEU A 35 11.70 -18.43 0.10
CA LEU A 35 12.31 -17.51 1.07
C LEU A 35 12.80 -18.28 2.31
N ALA A 36 13.95 -17.89 2.87
CA ALA A 36 14.48 -18.50 4.09
C ALA A 36 13.52 -18.34 5.30
N ALA A 37 12.65 -17.34 5.26
CA ALA A 37 11.55 -17.15 6.21
C ALA A 37 10.29 -16.69 5.47
N PRO A 38 9.09 -17.16 5.86
CA PRO A 38 7.84 -16.70 5.28
C PRO A 38 7.66 -15.21 5.58
N LEU A 39 7.30 -14.42 4.56
CA LEU A 39 6.96 -13.01 4.74
C LEU A 39 5.70 -12.91 5.60
N ASN A 40 5.76 -12.12 6.67
CA ASN A 40 4.61 -11.83 7.52
C ASN A 40 3.87 -10.60 6.97
N PRO A 41 2.63 -10.74 6.45
CA PRO A 41 1.94 -9.63 5.81
C PRO A 41 1.61 -8.48 6.77
N LYS A 42 1.42 -8.78 8.07
CA LYS A 42 1.27 -7.74 9.09
C LYS A 42 2.57 -6.98 9.29
N ALA A 43 3.70 -7.69 9.39
CA ALA A 43 5.01 -7.07 9.57
C ALA A 43 5.39 -6.19 8.36
N ILE A 44 5.02 -6.59 7.14
CA ILE A 44 5.22 -5.77 5.93
C ILE A 44 4.52 -4.42 6.07
N ILE A 45 3.22 -4.42 6.41
CA ILE A 45 2.46 -3.18 6.57
C ILE A 45 2.98 -2.36 7.76
N ASP A 46 3.27 -3.01 8.89
CA ASP A 46 3.82 -2.36 10.08
C ASP A 46 5.14 -1.63 9.73
N ASN A 47 6.08 -2.32 9.09
CA ASN A 47 7.38 -1.77 8.69
C ASN A 47 7.19 -0.61 7.70
N PHE A 48 6.38 -0.81 6.67
CA PHE A 48 6.10 0.22 5.67
C PHE A 48 5.54 1.51 6.31
N LEU A 49 4.51 1.39 7.15
CA LEU A 49 3.82 2.53 7.76
C LEU A 49 4.65 3.24 8.82
N SER A 50 5.56 2.52 9.49
CA SER A 50 6.54 3.10 10.42
C SER A 50 7.70 3.83 9.72
N GLY A 51 7.90 3.55 8.43
CA GLY A 51 8.93 4.19 7.62
C GLY A 51 8.59 5.63 7.24
N HIS A 52 9.59 6.34 6.70
CA HIS A 52 9.50 7.72 6.25
C HIS A 52 10.31 7.93 4.97
N GLY A 53 10.03 9.01 4.26
CA GLY A 53 10.71 9.36 3.02
C GLY A 53 10.45 8.38 1.87
N VAL A 54 11.17 8.62 0.78
CA VAL A 54 11.04 7.87 -0.48
C VAL A 54 11.98 6.65 -0.49
N PRO A 55 11.46 5.41 -0.57
CA PRO A 55 12.29 4.20 -0.53
C PRO A 55 13.28 4.08 -1.69
N CYS A 56 12.83 4.49 -2.89
CA CYS A 56 13.59 4.46 -4.15
C CYS A 56 13.43 5.82 -4.84
N PRO A 57 14.26 6.82 -4.52
CA PRO A 57 14.16 8.17 -5.06
C PRO A 57 14.14 8.27 -6.59
N SER A 58 14.99 7.48 -7.26
CA SER A 58 15.12 7.49 -8.72
C SER A 58 13.85 6.96 -9.39
N LEU A 59 13.38 5.78 -8.96
CA LEU A 59 12.13 5.19 -9.46
C LEU A 59 10.90 6.05 -9.12
N PHE A 60 10.89 6.65 -7.93
CA PHE A 60 9.79 7.51 -7.51
C PHE A 60 9.70 8.77 -8.38
N SER A 61 10.84 9.32 -8.82
CA SER A 61 10.86 10.49 -9.70
C SER A 61 10.13 10.23 -11.02
N GLU A 62 10.22 9.01 -11.55
CA GLU A 62 9.50 8.60 -12.77
C GLU A 62 7.98 8.57 -12.56
N ALA A 63 7.53 8.10 -11.39
CA ALA A 63 6.12 8.02 -11.04
C ALA A 63 5.52 9.36 -10.57
N ARG A 64 6.35 10.28 -10.08
CA ARG A 64 5.96 11.52 -9.38
C ARG A 64 4.94 12.36 -10.14
N GLY A 65 5.07 12.43 -11.48
CA GLY A 65 4.18 13.21 -12.33
C GLY A 65 2.77 12.65 -12.48
N THR A 66 2.53 11.41 -12.04
CA THR A 66 1.23 10.73 -12.19
C THR A 66 0.31 10.93 -10.98
N PHE A 67 0.86 11.36 -9.84
CA PHE A 67 0.09 11.50 -8.60
C PHE A 67 -0.81 12.74 -8.58
N SER A 68 -1.93 12.63 -7.87
CA SER A 68 -2.86 13.74 -7.67
C SER A 68 -2.18 14.95 -7.00
N ARG A 69 -2.47 16.15 -7.50
CA ARG A 69 -1.99 17.42 -6.92
C ARG A 69 -2.51 17.68 -5.51
N LEU A 70 -3.51 16.94 -5.06
CA LEU A 70 -4.04 17.01 -3.69
C LEU A 70 -3.02 16.48 -2.67
N ILE A 71 -2.08 15.64 -3.11
CA ILE A 71 -1.06 15.04 -2.25
C ILE A 71 0.06 16.06 -1.99
N GLN A 72 0.30 16.36 -0.72
CA GLN A 72 1.38 17.26 -0.27
C GLN A 72 2.72 16.51 -0.23
N LEU A 73 3.30 16.28 -1.41
CA LEU A 73 4.57 15.53 -1.56
C LEU A 73 5.76 16.20 -0.86
N ASP A 74 5.68 17.50 -0.54
CA ASP A 74 6.64 18.19 0.31
C ASP A 74 6.72 17.62 1.73
N LYS A 75 5.71 16.88 2.17
CA LYS A 75 5.65 16.23 3.50
C LYS A 75 6.07 14.77 3.49
N ILE A 76 6.61 14.25 2.37
CA ILE A 76 6.92 12.82 2.21
C ILE A 76 7.89 12.26 3.26
N ASP A 77 8.76 13.11 3.80
CA ASP A 77 9.74 12.75 4.82
C ASP A 77 9.16 12.78 6.26
N THR A 78 7.91 13.20 6.43
CA THR A 78 7.25 13.21 7.75
C THR A 78 6.79 11.81 8.15
N ALA A 79 6.90 11.47 9.44
CA ALA A 79 6.47 10.18 9.98
C ALA A 79 4.97 9.89 9.77
N ALA A 80 4.16 10.93 9.60
CA ALA A 80 2.72 10.81 9.36
C ALA A 80 2.39 10.44 7.90
N PHE A 81 3.27 10.75 6.94
CA PHE A 81 2.93 10.79 5.53
C PHE A 81 2.36 9.47 5.02
N ARG A 82 3.08 8.35 5.19
CA ARG A 82 2.65 7.04 4.69
C ARG A 82 1.31 6.60 5.32
N SER A 83 1.12 6.88 6.61
CA SER A 83 -0.12 6.55 7.33
C SER A 83 -1.30 7.43 6.89
N LEU A 84 -1.08 8.73 6.70
CA LEU A 84 -2.06 9.66 6.15
C LEU A 84 -2.46 9.25 4.73
N SER A 85 -1.48 8.95 3.88
CA SER A 85 -1.71 8.52 2.50
C SER A 85 -2.49 7.21 2.44
N LEU A 86 -2.15 6.21 3.27
CA LEU A 86 -2.91 4.97 3.35
C LEU A 86 -4.35 5.23 3.78
N CYS A 87 -4.56 6.00 4.86
CA CYS A 87 -5.90 6.37 5.32
C CYS A 87 -6.68 7.01 4.18
N TRP A 88 -6.09 7.99 3.49
CA TRP A 88 -6.73 8.69 2.39
C TRP A 88 -7.09 7.77 1.23
N ALA A 89 -6.17 6.92 0.78
CA ALA A 89 -6.41 5.98 -0.31
C ALA A 89 -7.55 5.00 0.04
N VAL A 90 -7.62 4.55 1.29
CA VAL A 90 -8.56 3.50 1.73
C VAL A 90 -9.91 4.05 2.17
N THR A 91 -10.00 5.29 2.67
CA THR A 91 -11.27 5.87 3.18
C THR A 91 -11.80 7.02 2.33
N GLY A 92 -11.00 7.53 1.38
CA GLY A 92 -11.30 8.75 0.64
C GLY A 92 -11.04 10.04 1.43
N SER A 93 -10.55 9.94 2.68
CA SER A 93 -10.26 11.09 3.55
C SER A 93 -8.95 10.91 4.32
N PRO A 94 -8.13 11.96 4.48
CA PRO A 94 -6.90 11.90 5.26
C PRO A 94 -7.14 11.96 6.79
N HIS A 95 -8.37 11.77 7.25
CA HIS A 95 -8.78 11.90 8.65
C HIS A 95 -9.45 10.64 9.18
N LEU A 96 -9.24 10.36 10.47
CA LEU A 96 -9.99 9.35 11.21
C LEU A 96 -11.24 10.00 11.81
N GLU A 97 -12.40 9.41 11.55
CA GLU A 97 -13.67 9.87 12.14
C GLU A 97 -13.76 9.42 13.60
N SER A 98 -14.01 10.36 14.53
CA SER A 98 -14.18 10.01 15.94
C SER A 98 -15.47 9.24 16.18
N GLY A 99 -15.39 8.18 16.98
CA GLY A 99 -16.54 7.35 17.34
C GLY A 99 -16.86 6.25 16.33
N ASP A 100 -16.11 6.16 15.24
CA ASP A 100 -16.31 5.09 14.28
C ASP A 100 -15.74 3.77 14.76
N GLN A 101 -16.59 2.73 14.78
CA GLN A 101 -16.20 1.37 15.13
C GLN A 101 -15.67 0.58 13.93
N GLN A 102 -15.74 1.15 12.71
CA GLN A 102 -15.28 0.49 11.50
C GLN A 102 -13.78 0.63 11.31
N HIS A 103 -13.11 -0.52 11.28
CA HIS A 103 -11.68 -0.62 10.97
C HIS A 103 -11.39 -0.37 9.48
N ILE A 104 -10.20 0.15 9.22
CA ILE A 104 -9.57 0.13 7.90
C ILE A 104 -9.04 -1.28 7.67
N GLU A 105 -9.64 -2.03 6.75
CA GLU A 105 -9.27 -3.42 6.49
C GLU A 105 -8.30 -3.52 5.30
N LEU A 106 -7.14 -4.12 5.54
CA LEU A 106 -6.17 -4.46 4.49
C LEU A 106 -6.13 -5.98 4.36
N THR A 107 -6.62 -6.49 3.23
CA THR A 107 -6.70 -7.94 3.01
C THR A 107 -5.77 -8.36 1.88
N TRP A 108 -4.82 -9.22 2.21
CA TRP A 108 -3.94 -9.88 1.25
C TRP A 108 -4.71 -10.99 0.53
N VAL A 109 -4.75 -10.95 -0.80
CA VAL A 109 -5.60 -11.79 -1.64
C VAL A 109 -4.83 -12.50 -2.74
N GLY A 110 -5.31 -13.69 -3.12
CA GLY A 110 -4.85 -14.40 -4.32
C GLY A 110 -5.82 -14.32 -5.48
N SER A 111 -5.45 -14.94 -6.60
CA SER A 111 -6.15 -14.85 -7.90
C SER A 111 -7.60 -15.35 -7.89
N GLY A 112 -8.01 -16.10 -6.87
CA GLY A 112 -9.40 -16.55 -6.68
C GLY A 112 -10.34 -15.50 -6.09
N ASP A 113 -9.84 -14.38 -5.55
CA ASP A 113 -10.66 -13.41 -4.81
C ASP A 113 -11.55 -12.59 -5.74
N ALA A 114 -12.86 -12.86 -5.73
CA ALA A 114 -13.84 -12.11 -6.53
C ALA A 114 -14.11 -10.70 -5.95
N GLY A 115 -13.74 -10.47 -4.69
CA GLY A 115 -13.78 -9.16 -4.04
C GLY A 115 -12.59 -8.26 -4.40
N TYR A 116 -11.65 -8.71 -5.22
CA TYR A 116 -10.59 -7.87 -5.77
C TYR A 116 -11.01 -7.24 -7.11
N GLU A 117 -11.44 -8.06 -8.06
CA GLU A 117 -11.95 -7.69 -9.40
C GLU A 117 -12.86 -8.84 -9.88
N ALA A 118 -14.02 -8.48 -10.44
CA ALA A 118 -15.06 -9.43 -10.82
C ALA A 118 -14.70 -10.23 -12.08
N VAL A 119 -14.02 -9.58 -13.05
CA VAL A 119 -13.65 -10.20 -14.32
C VAL A 119 -12.34 -10.98 -14.17
N PRO A 120 -12.31 -12.32 -14.32
CA PRO A 120 -11.11 -13.12 -14.02
C PRO A 120 -9.86 -12.74 -14.82
N SER A 121 -10.01 -12.42 -16.11
CA SER A 121 -8.90 -12.01 -16.97
C SER A 121 -8.32 -10.66 -16.55
N ARG A 122 -9.18 -9.67 -16.27
CA ARG A 122 -8.76 -8.36 -15.75
C ARG A 122 -8.13 -8.48 -14.37
N ARG A 123 -8.71 -9.32 -13.49
CA ARG A 123 -8.15 -9.63 -12.17
C ARG A 123 -6.72 -10.15 -12.29
N ALA A 124 -6.49 -11.17 -13.11
CA ALA A 124 -5.15 -11.72 -13.32
C ALA A 124 -4.16 -10.66 -13.83
N ALA A 125 -4.58 -9.84 -14.81
CA ALA A 125 -3.74 -8.76 -15.35
C ALA A 125 -3.40 -7.70 -14.29
N LEU A 126 -4.38 -7.19 -13.55
CA LEU A 126 -4.17 -6.19 -12.49
C LEU A 126 -3.30 -6.74 -11.36
N MET A 127 -3.49 -7.99 -10.97
CA MET A 127 -2.67 -8.64 -9.94
C MET A 127 -1.23 -8.85 -10.39
N ALA A 128 -1.00 -9.16 -11.67
CA ALA A 128 0.34 -9.25 -12.24
C ALA A 128 1.06 -7.89 -12.30
N LEU A 129 0.30 -6.80 -12.45
CA LEU A 129 0.80 -5.42 -12.36
C LEU A 129 0.93 -4.91 -10.92
N GLY A 130 0.54 -5.70 -9.92
CA GLY A 130 0.63 -5.31 -8.52
C GLY A 130 -0.40 -4.27 -8.08
N LYS A 131 -1.51 -4.11 -8.81
CA LYS A 131 -2.50 -3.09 -8.48
C LYS A 131 -3.16 -3.35 -7.13
N ILE A 132 -3.35 -2.32 -6.32
CA ILE A 132 -4.14 -2.43 -5.08
C ILE A 132 -5.57 -1.99 -5.38
N SER A 133 -6.54 -2.84 -5.02
CA SER A 133 -7.97 -2.52 -5.18
C SER A 133 -8.47 -1.81 -3.92
N PHE A 134 -8.63 -0.50 -4.01
CA PHE A 134 -9.16 0.35 -2.94
C PHE A 134 -10.69 0.49 -3.06
N ARG A 135 -11.39 0.36 -1.94
CA ARG A 135 -12.85 0.50 -1.84
C ARG A 135 -13.19 1.45 -0.71
N THR A 136 -13.19 2.74 -1.02
CA THR A 136 -13.32 3.83 -0.04
C THR A 136 -14.59 3.77 0.78
N CYS A 137 -15.74 3.51 0.13
CA CYS A 137 -17.03 3.37 0.79
C CYS A 137 -17.09 2.23 1.82
N PHE A 138 -16.18 1.24 1.72
CA PHE A 138 -16.09 0.09 2.62
C PHE A 138 -14.83 0.11 3.48
N ARG A 139 -13.98 1.13 3.35
CA ARG A 139 -12.70 1.26 4.06
C ARG A 139 -11.82 0.02 3.93
N THR A 140 -11.83 -0.58 2.74
CA THR A 140 -11.06 -1.80 2.48
C THR A 140 -10.07 -1.62 1.35
N ALA A 141 -8.92 -2.27 1.47
CA ALA A 141 -7.97 -2.48 0.39
C ALA A 141 -7.68 -3.97 0.21
N ARG A 142 -7.60 -4.40 -1.04
CA ARG A 142 -7.27 -5.78 -1.42
C ARG A 142 -5.90 -5.78 -2.10
N ILE A 143 -4.93 -6.41 -1.47
CA ILE A 143 -3.51 -6.36 -1.86
C ILE A 143 -3.11 -7.71 -2.50
N PRO A 144 -2.60 -7.72 -3.76
CA PRO A 144 -2.33 -8.95 -4.47
C PRO A 144 -1.05 -9.64 -3.98
N VAL A 145 -1.20 -10.83 -3.38
CA VAL A 145 -0.05 -11.63 -2.89
C VAL A 145 0.85 -12.09 -4.05
N SER A 146 0.29 -12.30 -5.24
CA SER A 146 1.08 -12.69 -6.41
C SER A 146 2.17 -11.67 -6.77
N TYR A 147 1.94 -10.38 -6.52
CA TYR A 147 2.93 -9.36 -6.81
C TYR A 147 4.03 -9.32 -5.75
N LEU A 148 3.67 -9.51 -4.47
CA LEU A 148 4.66 -9.69 -3.41
C LEU A 148 5.57 -10.90 -3.70
N ASN A 149 4.99 -12.00 -4.17
CA ASN A 149 5.71 -13.18 -4.62
C ASN A 149 6.65 -12.86 -5.80
N HIS A 150 6.17 -12.08 -6.77
CA HIS A 150 6.99 -11.62 -7.87
C HIS A 150 8.20 -10.80 -7.39
N LEU A 151 8.00 -9.83 -6.48
CA LEU A 151 9.08 -9.05 -5.87
C LEU A 151 10.07 -9.95 -5.14
N ALA A 152 9.58 -10.87 -4.29
CA ALA A 152 10.44 -11.81 -3.55
C ALA A 152 11.28 -12.73 -4.45
N SER A 153 10.85 -12.98 -5.69
CA SER A 153 11.61 -13.77 -6.67
C SER A 153 12.69 -12.98 -7.42
N GLN A 154 12.73 -11.65 -7.30
CA GLN A 154 13.73 -10.80 -7.95
C GLN A 154 15.08 -10.84 -7.24
N SER A 155 16.13 -10.50 -8.00
CA SER A 155 17.46 -10.18 -7.46
C SER A 155 17.60 -8.66 -7.32
N TYR A 156 18.23 -8.21 -6.24
CA TYR A 156 18.45 -6.80 -5.93
C TYR A 156 19.95 -6.49 -5.87
N PRO A 157 20.65 -6.44 -7.03
CA PRO A 157 22.05 -6.08 -7.05
C PRO A 157 22.22 -4.59 -6.71
N ALA A 158 23.30 -4.25 -6.00
CA ALA A 158 23.59 -2.86 -5.67
C ALA A 158 23.98 -2.02 -6.89
N LYS A 159 24.42 -2.67 -7.98
CA LYS A 159 24.85 -2.03 -9.22
C LYS A 159 24.41 -2.84 -10.45
N ASP A 160 24.13 -2.15 -11.56
CA ASP A 160 23.96 -2.77 -12.87
C ASP A 160 25.29 -3.25 -13.47
N LYS A 161 25.23 -3.79 -14.69
CA LYS A 161 26.38 -4.27 -15.45
C LYS A 161 27.36 -3.15 -15.84
N ASP A 162 26.89 -1.90 -15.84
CA ASP A 162 27.65 -0.70 -16.21
C ASP A 162 28.22 0.03 -14.99
N GLY A 163 27.90 -0.46 -13.77
CA GLY A 163 28.39 0.06 -12.50
C GLY A 163 27.53 1.18 -11.90
N ASN A 164 26.36 1.47 -12.48
CA ASN A 164 25.40 2.44 -11.94
C ASN A 164 24.60 1.81 -10.80
N GLU A 165 24.18 2.63 -9.84
CA GLU A 165 23.30 2.20 -8.75
C GLU A 165 21.92 1.81 -9.30
N THR A 166 21.44 0.62 -8.92
CA THR A 166 20.12 0.12 -9.33
C THR A 166 19.19 0.05 -8.14
N GLU A 167 18.22 0.96 -8.10
CA GLU A 167 17.08 0.84 -7.20
C GLU A 167 16.08 -0.20 -7.74
N PRO A 168 15.39 -0.96 -6.87
CA PRO A 168 15.59 -1.07 -5.42
C PRO A 168 16.82 -1.93 -5.04
N PHE A 169 17.49 -1.59 -3.93
CA PHE A 169 18.68 -2.31 -3.44
C PHE A 169 18.34 -3.52 -2.56
N THR A 170 17.11 -3.59 -2.04
CA THR A 170 16.65 -4.69 -1.17
C THR A 170 15.20 -5.03 -1.47
N LEU A 171 14.79 -6.25 -1.08
CA LEU A 171 13.38 -6.66 -1.13
C LEU A 171 12.48 -5.70 -0.34
N GLN A 172 12.91 -5.26 0.85
CA GLN A 172 12.10 -4.35 1.66
C GLN A 172 11.91 -2.99 0.96
N GLN A 173 12.95 -2.45 0.32
CA GLN A 173 12.81 -1.21 -0.46
C GLN A 173 11.89 -1.39 -1.67
N ALA A 174 11.95 -2.54 -2.35
CA ALA A 174 11.06 -2.84 -3.46
C ALA A 174 9.59 -2.88 -3.01
N ILE A 175 9.32 -3.54 -1.88
CA ILE A 175 7.99 -3.61 -1.28
C ILE A 175 7.51 -2.22 -0.85
N ASP A 176 8.35 -1.47 -0.13
CA ASP A 176 8.00 -0.13 0.34
C ASP A 176 7.73 0.83 -0.82
N HIS A 177 8.56 0.79 -1.86
CA HIS A 177 8.38 1.62 -3.06
C HIS A 177 7.06 1.28 -3.77
N TRP A 178 6.79 -0.01 -3.99
CA TRP A 178 5.55 -0.48 -4.59
C TRP A 178 4.32 -0.02 -3.79
N LEU A 179 4.31 -0.27 -2.47
CA LEU A 179 3.21 0.15 -1.61
C LEU A 179 3.01 1.67 -1.65
N LEU A 180 4.09 2.44 -1.60
CA LEU A 180 4.03 3.90 -1.66
C LEU A 180 3.39 4.37 -2.97
N VAL A 181 3.86 3.87 -4.12
CA VAL A 181 3.34 4.27 -5.44
C VAL A 181 1.87 3.90 -5.59
N GLU A 182 1.47 2.68 -5.21
CA GLU A 182 0.08 2.25 -5.32
C GLU A 182 -0.86 2.99 -4.37
N ILE A 183 -0.42 3.28 -3.14
CA ILE A 183 -1.21 4.08 -2.19
C ILE A 183 -1.39 5.51 -2.70
N LEU A 184 -0.32 6.16 -3.18
CA LEU A 184 -0.42 7.52 -3.71
C LEU A 184 -1.24 7.58 -5.00
N GLY A 185 -1.10 6.57 -5.87
CA GLY A 185 -1.93 6.42 -7.07
C GLY A 185 -3.41 6.21 -6.74
N GLY A 186 -3.73 5.56 -5.62
CA GLY A 186 -5.12 5.37 -5.17
C GLY A 186 -5.83 6.64 -4.68
N ILE A 187 -5.09 7.75 -4.43
CA ILE A 187 -5.66 9.00 -3.93
C ILE A 187 -6.12 9.88 -5.10
N GLY A 188 -7.42 10.15 -5.16
CA GLY A 188 -8.00 11.03 -6.18
C GLY A 188 -8.40 10.32 -7.48
N ASP A 189 -7.93 9.09 -7.71
CA ASP A 189 -8.37 8.21 -8.80
C ASP A 189 -9.71 7.52 -8.49
N HIS A 190 -10.65 8.26 -7.88
CA HIS A 190 -12.04 7.80 -7.72
C HIS A 190 -12.82 8.00 -9.01
N SER A 191 -12.32 7.40 -10.09
CA SER A 191 -13.13 7.13 -11.26
C SER A 191 -14.02 5.96 -10.91
N MET A 192 -15.34 6.20 -10.86
CA MET A 192 -16.36 5.16 -10.91
C MET A 192 -16.00 4.18 -12.02
N VAL A 193 -15.70 2.93 -11.67
CA VAL A 193 -15.68 1.80 -12.61
C VAL A 193 -16.92 0.96 -12.35
#